data_AF-A0A1G0IM17-F1
#
_entry.id   AF-A0A1G0IM17-F1
#
_cell.length_a   1.000
_cell.length_b   1.000
_cell.length_c   1.000
_cell.angle_alpha   90.00
_cell.angle_beta   90.00
_cell.angle_gamma   90.00
#
_symmetry.space_group_name_H-M   'P 1'
#
loop_
_entity.id
_entity.type
_entity.pdbx_description
1 polymer ?
#
loop_
_entity_poly.entity_id
_entity_poly.type
_entity_poly.pdbx_seq_one_letter_code
_entity_poly.pdbx_strand_id
1 'polypeptide(L)'
;MMIGQHGANLTEILQLANQLHALPLSSVMADQFIADGNKDLVALGGLQGVSFEKAYVNAMVTGHEGALHLIDTQLMQTATTPEIKKFMIATRAAVAMHLEHAKKLQQAEK
;
A
#
# COMPACT_ATOMS: atom_id res chain seq x y z
N MET A 1 -3.40 0.28 -13.74
CA MET A 1 -4.25 0.66 -12.59
C MET A 1 -3.40 0.77 -11.32
N MET A 2 -2.84 -0.34 -10.79
CA MET A 2 -1.98 -0.33 -9.58
C MET A 2 -0.84 0.70 -9.62
N ILE A 3 0.14 0.56 -10.52
CA ILE A 3 1.33 1.44 -10.58
C ILE A 3 0.94 2.92 -10.71
N GLY A 4 -0.06 3.21 -11.56
CA GLY A 4 -0.56 4.57 -11.74
C GLY A 4 -1.19 5.16 -10.48
N GLN A 5 -2.00 4.38 -9.76
CA GLN A 5 -2.66 4.85 -8.53
C GLN A 5 -1.69 4.96 -7.35
N HIS A 6 -0.72 4.05 -7.22
CA HIS A 6 0.37 4.22 -6.26
C HIS A 6 1.22 5.45 -6.56
N GLY A 7 1.59 5.66 -7.83
CA GLY A 7 2.39 6.82 -8.24
C GLY A 7 1.67 8.16 -8.01
N ALA A 8 0.37 8.21 -8.29
CA ALA A 8 -0.46 9.38 -8.02
C ALA A 8 -0.57 9.65 -6.51
N ASN A 9 -0.82 8.60 -5.70
CA ASN A 9 -0.88 8.71 -4.25
C ASN A 9 0.44 9.21 -3.64
N LEU A 10 1.58 8.68 -4.09
CA LEU A 10 2.91 9.12 -3.68
C LEU A 10 3.16 10.58 -4.05
N THR A 11 2.76 10.99 -5.24
CA THR A 11 2.90 12.38 -5.71
C THR A 11 2.08 13.34 -4.84
N GLU A 12 0.83 12.99 -4.54
CA GLU A 12 -0.06 13.81 -3.72
C GLU A 12 0.46 13.97 -2.29
N ILE A 13 0.94 12.89 -1.63
CA ILE A 13 1.48 13.01 -0.26
C ILE A 13 2.78 13.79 -0.21
N LEU A 14 3.65 13.68 -1.21
CA LEU A 14 4.88 14.48 -1.27
C LEU A 14 4.58 15.98 -1.44
N GLN A 15 3.58 16.32 -2.25
CA GLN A 15 3.12 17.70 -2.40
C GLN A 15 2.54 18.23 -1.08
N LEU A 16 1.69 17.45 -0.42
CA LEU A 16 1.10 17.84 0.86
C LEU A 16 2.16 17.97 1.97
N ALA A 17 3.12 17.03 2.04
CA ALA A 17 4.23 17.10 2.98
C ALA A 17 5.09 18.35 2.76
N ASN A 18 5.34 18.73 1.50
CA ASN A 18 6.05 19.96 1.18
C ASN A 18 5.25 21.21 1.62
N GLN A 19 3.95 21.25 1.32
CA GLN A 19 3.06 22.36 1.74
C GLN A 19 2.98 22.52 3.25
N LEU A 20 3.01 21.41 3.99
CA LEU A 20 2.98 21.39 5.45
C LEU A 20 4.37 21.49 6.10
N HIS A 21 5.43 21.67 5.30
CA HIS A 21 6.83 21.68 5.78
C HIS A 21 7.20 20.45 6.62
N ALA A 22 6.64 19.30 6.27
CA ALA A 22 6.80 18.02 6.98
C ALA A 22 7.84 17.08 6.32
N LEU A 23 8.66 17.59 5.40
CA LEU A 23 9.73 16.83 4.75
C LEU A 23 11.01 16.79 5.61
N PRO A 24 11.79 15.71 5.55
CA PRO A 24 11.57 14.48 4.76
C PRO A 24 10.54 13.54 5.39
N LEU A 25 9.86 12.74 4.56
CA LEU A 25 8.99 11.66 5.04
C LEU A 25 9.84 10.43 5.38
N SER A 26 9.94 10.09 6.66
CA SER A 26 10.55 8.85 7.13
C SER A 26 9.91 8.42 8.44
N SER A 27 9.77 7.11 8.64
CA SER A 27 9.38 6.51 9.91
C SER A 27 9.81 5.06 9.94
N VAL A 28 10.07 4.53 11.14
CA VAL A 28 10.34 3.09 11.35
C VAL A 28 9.26 2.21 10.72
N MET A 29 8.00 2.67 10.77
CA MET A 29 6.87 2.00 10.16
C MET A 29 6.99 1.95 8.63
N ALA A 30 7.29 3.08 7.99
CA ALA A 30 7.50 3.12 6.54
C ALA A 30 8.69 2.24 6.12
N ASP A 31 9.78 2.26 6.90
CA ASP A 31 10.97 1.44 6.64
C ASP A 31 10.64 -0.06 6.72
N GLN A 32 9.78 -0.46 7.66
CA GLN A 32 9.31 -1.84 7.76
C GLN A 32 8.50 -2.27 6.52
N PHE A 33 7.57 -1.45 6.03
CA PHE A 33 6.82 -1.76 4.81
C PHE A 33 7.72 -1.85 3.57
N ILE A 34 8.75 -0.99 3.48
CA ILE A 34 9.76 -1.07 2.42
C ILE A 34 10.55 -2.38 2.52
N ALA A 35 10.95 -2.78 3.73
CA ALA A 35 11.68 -4.03 3.94
C ALA A 35 10.83 -5.26 3.57
N ASP A 36 9.56 -5.29 3.97
CA ASP A 36 8.64 -6.37 3.64
C ASP A 36 8.40 -6.46 2.12
N GLY A 37 8.18 -5.32 1.46
CA GLY A 37 8.03 -5.29 -0.01
C GLY A 37 9.30 -5.76 -0.75
N ASN A 38 10.49 -5.39 -0.26
CA ASN A 38 11.76 -5.87 -0.84
C ASN A 38 11.93 -7.37 -0.66
N LYS A 39 11.52 -7.93 0.49
CA LYS A 39 11.55 -9.37 0.73
C LYS A 39 10.62 -10.11 -0.25
N ASP A 40 9.43 -9.57 -0.50
CA ASP A 40 8.51 -10.13 -1.47
C ASP A 40 9.09 -10.09 -2.89
N LEU A 41 9.71 -8.97 -3.29
CA LEU A 41 10.38 -8.86 -4.59
C LEU A 41 11.50 -9.89 -4.78
N VAL A 42 12.32 -10.13 -3.74
CA VAL A 42 13.37 -11.16 -3.79
C VAL A 42 12.75 -12.55 -3.94
N ALA A 43 11.70 -12.86 -3.20
CA ALA A 43 11.01 -14.15 -3.30
C ALA A 43 10.40 -14.36 -4.70
N LEU A 44 9.76 -13.32 -5.25
CA LEU A 44 9.16 -13.35 -6.59
C LEU A 44 10.18 -13.53 -7.70
N GLY A 45 11.37 -12.91 -7.58
CA GLY A 45 12.42 -12.99 -8.61
C GLY A 45 12.95 -14.40 -8.88
N GLY A 46 12.73 -15.35 -7.96
CA GLY A 46 13.08 -16.77 -8.14
C GLY A 46 11.96 -17.65 -8.68
N LEU A 47 10.78 -17.09 -8.98
CA LEU A 47 9.58 -17.84 -9.38
C LEU A 47 9.20 -17.55 -10.84
N GLN A 48 8.44 -18.46 -11.44
CA GLN A 48 7.99 -18.34 -12.83
C GLN A 48 6.63 -19.01 -13.08
N GLY A 49 5.92 -18.54 -14.10
CA GLY A 49 4.59 -19.04 -14.49
C GLY A 49 3.61 -19.02 -13.30
N VAL A 50 2.84 -20.09 -13.15
CA VAL A 50 1.80 -20.21 -12.10
C VAL A 50 2.35 -20.02 -10.68
N SER A 51 3.61 -20.41 -10.43
CA SER A 51 4.22 -20.20 -9.10
C SER A 51 4.46 -18.71 -8.80
N PHE A 52 4.87 -17.95 -9.82
CA PHE A 52 5.03 -16.49 -9.71
C PHE A 52 3.69 -15.80 -9.55
N GLU A 53 2.70 -16.17 -10.37
CA GLU A 53 1.34 -15.59 -10.32
C GLU A 53 0.74 -15.73 -8.92
N LYS A 54 0.74 -16.95 -8.36
CA LYS A 54 0.24 -17.22 -7.01
C LYS A 54 0.99 -16.45 -5.93
N ALA A 55 2.31 -16.42 -5.99
CA ALA A 55 3.11 -15.69 -5.02
C ALA A 55 2.85 -14.18 -5.11
N TYR A 56 2.71 -13.64 -6.31
CA TYR A 56 2.45 -12.23 -6.56
C TYR A 56 1.09 -11.83 -5.97
N VAL A 57 0.03 -12.58 -6.28
CA VAL A 57 -1.31 -12.30 -5.76
C VAL A 57 -1.35 -12.42 -4.23
N ASN A 58 -0.68 -13.42 -3.64
CA ASN A 58 -0.59 -13.56 -2.19
C ASN A 58 0.14 -12.39 -1.51
N ALA A 59 1.24 -11.92 -2.10
CA ALA A 59 1.95 -10.73 -1.63
C ALA A 59 1.07 -9.47 -1.71
N MET A 60 0.33 -9.31 -2.82
CA MET A 60 -0.62 -8.21 -2.99
C MET A 60 -1.72 -8.23 -1.92
N VAL A 61 -2.33 -9.38 -1.65
CA VAL A 61 -3.34 -9.51 -0.59
C VAL A 61 -2.73 -9.14 0.78
N THR A 62 -1.60 -9.74 1.11
CA THR A 62 -0.95 -9.54 2.43
C THR A 62 -0.55 -8.09 2.65
N GLY A 63 0.11 -7.46 1.68
CA GLY A 63 0.54 -6.06 1.78
C GLY A 63 -0.63 -5.09 1.90
N HIS A 64 -1.71 -5.31 1.15
CA HIS A 64 -2.88 -4.43 1.22
C HIS A 64 -3.71 -4.64 2.49
N GLU A 65 -3.80 -5.86 3.03
CA GLU A 65 -4.40 -6.11 4.34
C GLU A 65 -3.64 -5.41 5.46
N GLY A 66 -2.31 -5.51 5.45
CA GLY A 66 -1.44 -4.83 6.41
C GLY A 66 -1.58 -3.31 6.34
N ALA A 67 -1.56 -2.74 5.13
CA ALA A 67 -1.76 -1.31 4.92
C ALA A 67 -3.14 -0.84 5.41
N LEU A 68 -4.21 -1.57 5.07
CA LEU A 68 -5.58 -1.22 5.49
C LEU A 68 -5.75 -1.30 7.01
N HIS A 69 -5.20 -2.34 7.64
CA HIS A 69 -5.21 -2.49 9.09
C HIS A 69 -4.52 -1.31 9.78
N LEU A 70 -3.35 -0.91 9.29
CA LEU A 70 -2.61 0.22 9.83
C LEU A 70 -3.38 1.55 9.67
N ILE A 71 -3.98 1.77 8.49
CA ILE A 71 -4.81 2.94 8.24
C ILE A 71 -5.95 3.02 9.26
N ASP A 72 -6.65 1.91 9.48
CA ASP A 72 -7.85 1.86 10.32
C ASP A 72 -7.55 1.97 11.81
N THR A 73 -6.47 1.33 12.27
CA THR A 73 -6.17 1.19 13.70
C THR A 73 -5.26 2.28 14.23
N GLN A 74 -4.51 2.98 13.38
CA GLN A 74 -3.52 3.96 13.82
C GLN A 74 -3.64 5.28 13.05
N LEU A 75 -3.44 5.26 11.74
CA LEU A 75 -3.24 6.51 10.98
C LEU A 75 -4.50 7.38 10.93
N MET A 76 -5.68 6.77 10.81
CA MET A 76 -6.95 7.52 10.85
C MET A 76 -7.25 8.11 12.23
N GLN A 77 -6.72 7.53 13.31
CA GLN A 77 -6.92 8.04 14.67
C GLN A 77 -6.06 9.28 14.95
N THR A 78 -4.92 9.39 14.28
CA THR A 78 -3.95 10.49 14.47
C THR A 78 -4.01 11.56 13.37
N ALA A 79 -4.65 11.28 12.23
CA ALA A 79 -4.90 12.24 11.17
C ALA A 79 -5.85 13.35 11.69
N THR A 80 -5.30 14.51 12.06
CA THR A 80 -6.07 15.63 12.61
C THR A 80 -6.28 16.76 11.61
N THR A 81 -5.29 17.03 10.76
CA THR A 81 -5.31 18.05 9.70
C THR A 81 -6.34 17.69 8.60
N PRO A 82 -7.23 18.61 8.18
CA PRO A 82 -8.29 18.31 7.20
C PRO A 82 -7.77 17.72 5.88
N GLU A 83 -6.67 18.25 5.36
CA GLU A 83 -6.03 17.80 4.11
C GLU A 83 -5.50 16.38 4.26
N ILE A 84 -4.86 16.07 5.41
CA ILE A 84 -4.36 14.74 5.72
C ILE A 84 -5.52 13.76 5.91
N LYS A 85 -6.60 14.14 6.59
CA LYS A 85 -7.80 13.30 6.71
C LYS A 85 -8.39 12.95 5.35
N LYS A 86 -8.53 13.94 4.46
CA LYS A 86 -9.03 13.74 3.10
C LYS A 86 -8.14 12.79 2.32
N PHE A 87 -6.82 13.00 2.37
CA PHE A 87 -5.83 12.11 1.74
C PHE A 87 -5.93 10.68 2.27
N MET A 88 -6.02 10.51 3.59
CA MET A 88 -6.12 9.18 4.22
C MET A 88 -7.40 8.45 3.86
N ILE A 89 -8.55 9.15 3.78
CA ILE A 89 -9.82 8.57 3.33
C ILE A 89 -9.71 8.07 1.89
N ALA A 90 -9.14 8.88 0.99
CA ALA A 90 -8.95 8.50 -0.41
C ALA A 90 -7.97 7.32 -0.55
N THR A 91 -6.86 7.34 0.19
CA THR A 91 -5.86 6.27 0.22
C THR A 91 -6.49 4.97 0.71
N ARG A 92 -7.24 5.01 1.82
CA ARG A 92 -7.97 3.85 2.35
C ARG A 92 -8.89 3.23 1.31
N ALA A 93 -9.67 4.05 0.61
CA ALA A 93 -10.61 3.58 -0.41
C ALA A 93 -9.89 2.89 -1.58
N ALA A 94 -8.76 3.45 -2.03
CA ALA A 94 -7.94 2.84 -3.07
C ALA A 94 -7.35 1.49 -2.62
N VAL A 95 -6.75 1.43 -1.42
CA VAL A 95 -6.19 0.19 -0.85
C VAL A 95 -7.26 -0.90 -0.70
N ALA A 96 -8.46 -0.54 -0.23
CA ALA A 96 -9.57 -1.49 -0.10
C ALA A 96 -10.03 -2.05 -1.46
N MET A 97 -10.13 -1.19 -2.48
CA MET A 97 -10.46 -1.61 -3.85
C MET A 97 -9.38 -2.54 -4.44
N HIS A 98 -8.10 -2.22 -4.25
CA HIS A 98 -6.99 -3.05 -4.68
C HIS A 98 -7.00 -4.42 -4.00
N LEU A 99 -7.25 -4.44 -2.69
CA LEU A 99 -7.39 -5.67 -1.91
C LEU A 99 -8.54 -6.54 -2.42
N GLU A 100 -9.70 -5.94 -2.72
CA GLU A 100 -10.85 -6.66 -3.27
C GLU A 100 -10.50 -7.33 -4.61
N HIS A 101 -9.83 -6.59 -5.51
CA HIS A 101 -9.37 -7.15 -6.78
C HIS A 101 -8.35 -8.27 -6.58
N ALA A 102 -7.38 -8.10 -5.68
CA ALA A 102 -6.38 -9.13 -5.38
C ALA A 102 -7.03 -10.40 -4.81
N LYS A 103 -8.01 -10.28 -3.91
CA LYS A 103 -8.77 -11.43 -3.37
C LYS A 103 -9.58 -12.14 -4.44
N LYS A 104 -10.18 -11.41 -5.39
CA LYS A 104 -10.88 -12.01 -6.54
C LYS A 104 -9.93 -12.83 -7.41
N LEU A 105 -8.73 -12.31 -7.68
CA LEU A 105 -7.70 -13.05 -8.41
C LEU A 105 -7.26 -14.31 -7.64
N GLN A 106 -7.00 -14.17 -6.34
CA GLN A 106 -6.56 -15.28 -5.48
C GLN A 106 -7.57 -16.44 -5.45
N GLN A 107 -8.87 -16.13 -5.53
CA GLN A 107 -9.93 -17.14 -5.60
C GLN A 107 -10.03 -17.80 -6.97
N ALA A 108 -9.74 -17.07 -8.05
CA ALA A 108 -9.74 -17.60 -9.41
C ALA A 108 -8.52 -18.51 -9.72
N GLU A 109 -7.46 -18.40 -8.93
CA GLU A 109 -6.26 -19.26 -9.01
C GLU A 109 -6.37 -20.60 -8.26
N LYS A 110 -7.50 -20.84 -7.58
CA LYS A 110 -7.82 -22.12 -6.93
C LYS A 110 -8.27 -23.16 -7.95
#